data_AF-H8ZQ58-F1
#
_entry.id   AF-H8ZQ58-F1
#
_cell.length_a   1.000
_cell.length_b   1.000
_cell.length_c   1.000
_cell.angle_alpha   90.00
_cell.angle_beta   90.00
_cell.angle_gamma   90.00
#
_symmetry.space_group_name_H-M   'P 1'
#
loop_
_entity.id
_entity.type
_entity.pdbx_description
1 polymer ?
#
loop_
_entity_poly.entity_id
_entity_poly.type
_entity_poly.pdbx_seq_one_letter_code
_entity_poly.pdbx_strand_id
1 'polypeptide(L)'
;MAMIGFPTTCVSQKILCSSLQSKTSRSNISSSMSSSHKKPFRPAHEVEGQVTHSMPPHKMEIFKSLENWAEKNLLTLLKPVENSWQPQDFLPDPSSCEFYEQTKEHVKTENSPFMGLIYTSFQERATFISHSNTARHARRHGDLKLAQICGTIAAGEKRHEAAYTNVVDKLFELDPDAAVIAFADMMRKKIVMPAHLMFDGRDPALFNHFSAVAQRLGVYSATDYADVLEFLVGRWKVEGLAGLSEDGNKARDFVCCLAPRYRKLEERARGRRETREKRTVRFSWVFDREVQV
;
A
#
# COMPACT_ATOMS: atom_id res chain seq x y z
N MET A 1 -15.05 57.54 16.72
CA MET A 1 -14.82 58.05 15.35
C MET A 1 -15.04 56.89 14.40
N ALA A 2 -16.23 56.88 13.76
CA ALA A 2 -16.78 55.98 12.73
C ALA A 2 -16.71 54.44 12.95
N MET A 3 -17.73 53.78 13.52
CA MET A 3 -19.03 53.32 12.92
C MET A 3 -18.85 52.09 12.00
N ILE A 4 -19.22 50.85 12.40
CA ILE A 4 -20.57 50.20 12.29
C ILE A 4 -21.01 50.11 10.81
N GLY A 5 -21.46 48.98 10.22
CA GLY A 5 -21.85 47.66 10.68
C GLY A 5 -22.37 46.82 9.49
N PHE A 6 -22.79 45.58 9.75
CA PHE A 6 -23.58 44.76 8.83
C PHE A 6 -24.91 45.43 8.48
N PRO A 7 -25.50 45.14 7.31
CA PRO A 7 -26.74 44.37 7.35
C PRO A 7 -26.94 43.37 6.20
N THR A 8 -27.68 42.32 6.54
CA THR A 8 -28.48 41.45 5.67
C THR A 8 -29.49 42.23 4.84
N THR A 9 -29.77 41.81 3.59
CA THR A 9 -31.13 41.49 3.08
C THR A 9 -31.11 41.06 1.61
N CYS A 10 -32.06 40.18 1.29
CA CYS A 10 -32.38 39.54 0.03
C CYS A 10 -33.11 40.50 -0.93
N VAL A 11 -32.75 40.55 -2.22
CA VAL A 11 -33.67 40.90 -3.32
C VAL A 11 -33.35 40.07 -4.55
N SER A 12 -34.38 39.36 -5.01
CA SER A 12 -34.47 38.61 -6.25
C SER A 12 -34.86 39.53 -7.40
N GLN A 13 -34.23 39.41 -8.58
CA GLN A 13 -34.88 39.82 -9.83
C GLN A 13 -34.31 39.08 -11.05
N LYS A 14 -35.16 38.23 -11.62
CA LYS A 14 -35.08 37.73 -13.00
C LYS A 14 -35.42 38.88 -13.96
N ILE A 15 -34.67 39.04 -15.04
CA ILE A 15 -35.16 39.67 -16.27
C ILE A 15 -34.79 38.77 -17.46
N LEU A 16 -35.81 38.50 -18.27
CA LEU A 16 -35.85 37.67 -19.47
C LEU A 16 -35.97 38.58 -20.70
N CYS A 17 -35.50 38.09 -21.85
CA CYS A 17 -35.76 38.53 -23.23
C CYS A 17 -35.05 39.84 -23.68
N SER A 18 -34.59 39.99 -24.92
CA SER A 18 -35.01 39.36 -26.18
C SER A 18 -33.95 39.47 -27.29
N SER A 19 -34.11 38.54 -28.24
CA SER A 19 -33.54 38.42 -29.59
C SER A 19 -33.31 39.72 -30.37
N LEU A 20 -32.15 39.80 -31.03
CA LEU A 20 -32.01 40.46 -32.34
C LEU A 20 -31.14 39.60 -33.26
N GLN A 21 -31.78 39.03 -34.27
CA GLN A 21 -31.15 38.37 -35.41
C GLN A 21 -30.63 39.42 -36.40
N SER A 22 -29.42 39.24 -36.93
CA SER A 22 -29.07 39.75 -38.25
C SER A 22 -28.31 38.68 -39.05
N LYS A 23 -28.59 38.64 -40.35
CA LYS A 23 -28.31 37.54 -41.28
C LYS A 23 -26.97 37.73 -42.00
N THR A 24 -26.36 36.58 -42.30
CA THR A 24 -25.54 36.22 -43.49
C THR A 24 -24.17 36.87 -43.70
N SER A 25 -23.13 36.04 -43.71
CA SER A 25 -22.51 35.56 -44.97
C SER A 25 -21.63 34.33 -44.70
N ARG A 26 -21.85 33.26 -45.48
CA ARG A 26 -21.02 32.05 -45.50
C ARG A 26 -19.71 32.34 -46.22
N SER A 27 -18.58 31.97 -45.63
CA SER A 27 -17.42 31.49 -46.38
C SER A 27 -16.93 30.21 -45.71
N ASN A 28 -16.93 29.13 -46.50
CA ASN A 28 -16.49 27.80 -46.11
C ASN A 28 -14.96 27.79 -46.05
N ILE A 29 -14.39 27.52 -44.88
CA ILE A 29 -13.05 26.92 -44.78
C ILE A 29 -13.23 25.63 -43.98
N SER A 30 -13.10 24.51 -44.69
CA SER A 30 -13.12 23.18 -44.11
C SER A 30 -11.80 22.97 -43.36
N SER A 31 -11.85 22.91 -42.04
CA SER A 31 -10.79 22.30 -41.22
C SER A 31 -11.41 21.15 -40.45
N SER A 32 -11.09 19.92 -40.85
CA SER A 32 -11.44 18.70 -40.15
C SER A 32 -10.73 18.66 -38.78
N MET A 33 -11.39 19.21 -37.75
CA MET A 33 -11.04 18.90 -36.37
C MET A 33 -11.57 17.51 -36.06
N SER A 34 -10.73 16.48 -36.15
CA SER A 34 -11.04 15.20 -35.53
C SER A 34 -11.06 15.40 -34.02
N SER A 35 -12.25 15.57 -33.44
CA SER A 35 -12.42 15.48 -32.00
C SER A 35 -12.16 14.03 -31.60
N SER A 36 -10.92 13.73 -31.21
CA SER A 36 -10.62 12.49 -30.50
C SER A 36 -11.35 12.56 -29.16
N HIS A 37 -12.59 12.05 -29.13
CA HIS A 37 -13.32 11.78 -27.91
C HIS A 37 -12.47 10.80 -27.09
N LYS A 38 -11.67 11.33 -26.15
CA LYS A 38 -11.03 10.52 -25.12
C LYS A 38 -12.15 9.82 -24.37
N LYS A 39 -12.22 8.50 -24.48
CA LYS A 39 -13.16 7.68 -23.71
C LYS A 39 -13.04 8.08 -22.24
N PRO A 40 -14.15 8.26 -21.50
CA PRO A 40 -14.09 8.56 -20.07
C PRO A 40 -13.25 7.47 -19.38
N PHE A 41 -12.23 7.91 -18.65
CA PHE A 41 -11.34 7.02 -17.93
C PHE A 41 -12.13 6.25 -16.87
N ARG A 42 -11.91 4.94 -16.82
CA ARG A 42 -12.41 4.07 -15.75
C ARG A 42 -11.24 3.75 -14.82
N PRO A 43 -11.42 3.80 -13.49
CA PRO A 43 -10.40 3.35 -12.55
C PRO A 43 -9.87 1.96 -12.93
N ALA A 44 -8.59 1.70 -12.64
CA ALA A 44 -8.04 0.38 -12.82
C ALA A 44 -8.84 -0.61 -11.97
N HIS A 45 -9.48 -1.58 -12.63
CA HIS A 45 -10.23 -2.66 -11.98
C HIS A 45 -9.34 -3.90 -11.85
N GLU A 46 -9.58 -4.70 -10.82
CA GLU A 46 -9.02 -6.05 -10.73
C GLU A 46 -9.39 -6.85 -11.99
N VAL A 47 -8.44 -7.60 -12.55
CA VAL A 47 -8.66 -8.39 -13.77
C VAL A 47 -9.62 -9.54 -13.47
N GLU A 48 -10.70 -9.68 -14.24
CA GLU A 48 -11.71 -10.73 -14.07
C GLU A 48 -11.07 -12.13 -14.15
N GLY A 49 -11.26 -12.92 -13.09
CA GLY A 49 -10.67 -14.26 -12.93
C GLY A 49 -10.14 -14.56 -11.52
N GLN A 50 -10.62 -13.89 -10.46
CA GLN A 50 -10.27 -14.23 -9.07
C GLN A 50 -10.72 -15.65 -8.74
N VAL A 51 -9.78 -16.58 -8.71
CA VAL A 51 -10.01 -17.94 -8.18
C VAL A 51 -10.06 -17.82 -6.66
N THR A 52 -11.26 -17.90 -6.10
CA THR A 52 -11.45 -17.96 -4.64
C THR A 52 -11.20 -19.38 -4.17
N HIS A 53 -9.98 -19.68 -3.75
CA HIS A 53 -9.72 -20.94 -3.03
C HIS A 53 -10.31 -20.82 -1.62
N SER A 54 -11.58 -21.20 -1.47
CA SER A 54 -12.22 -21.28 -0.15
C SER A 54 -11.49 -22.28 0.73
N MET A 55 -11.23 -21.91 1.99
CA MET A 55 -10.61 -22.81 2.95
C MET A 55 -11.50 -24.05 3.18
N PRO A 56 -10.94 -25.26 3.21
CA PRO A 56 -11.68 -26.45 3.62
C PRO A 56 -12.22 -26.31 5.06
N PRO A 57 -13.47 -26.74 5.35
CA PRO A 57 -14.07 -26.58 6.67
C PRO A 57 -13.24 -27.16 7.83
N HIS A 58 -12.56 -28.29 7.61
CA HIS A 58 -11.70 -28.92 8.62
C HIS A 58 -10.52 -28.03 9.04
N LYS A 59 -10.06 -27.12 8.19
CA LYS A 59 -8.98 -26.18 8.52
C LYS A 59 -9.48 -24.99 9.34
N MET A 60 -10.79 -24.72 9.37
CA MET A 60 -11.36 -23.70 10.27
C MET A 60 -11.26 -24.13 11.74
N GLU A 61 -11.27 -25.43 12.02
CA GLU A 61 -11.11 -25.96 13.38
C GLU A 61 -9.72 -25.65 13.95
N ILE A 62 -8.69 -25.58 13.10
CA ILE A 62 -7.35 -25.13 13.49
C ILE A 62 -7.44 -23.71 14.08
N PHE A 63 -8.10 -22.77 13.40
CA PHE A 63 -8.24 -21.40 13.89
C PHE A 63 -9.06 -21.31 15.19
N LYS A 64 -10.12 -22.10 15.32
CA LYS A 64 -10.89 -22.18 16.58
C LYS A 64 -10.02 -22.70 17.74
N SER A 65 -9.19 -23.70 17.48
CA SER A 65 -8.29 -24.26 18.50
C SER A 65 -7.22 -23.27 18.98
N LEU A 66 -6.90 -22.26 18.17
CA LEU A 66 -5.89 -21.25 18.47
C LEU A 66 -6.38 -20.11 19.37
N GLU A 67 -7.66 -20.03 19.73
CA GLU A 67 -8.22 -18.91 20.48
C GLU A 67 -7.52 -18.67 21.84
N ASN A 68 -7.39 -19.71 22.66
CA ASN A 68 -6.69 -19.64 23.95
C ASN A 68 -5.19 -19.33 23.80
N TRP A 69 -4.58 -19.78 22.70
CA TRP A 69 -3.17 -19.48 22.40
C TRP A 69 -3.01 -18.02 21.96
N ALA A 70 -3.94 -17.52 21.14
CA ALA A 70 -3.96 -16.15 20.64
C ALA A 70 -4.13 -15.14 21.78
N GLU A 71 -5.01 -15.41 22.75
CA GLU A 71 -5.18 -14.56 23.93
C GLU A 71 -3.88 -14.39 24.70
N LYS A 72 -3.12 -15.48 24.89
CA LYS A 72 -1.88 -15.49 25.68
C LYS A 72 -0.66 -14.95 24.92
N ASN A 73 -0.60 -15.12 23.61
CA ASN A 73 0.61 -14.87 22.82
C ASN A 73 0.50 -13.70 21.82
N LEU A 74 -0.72 -13.33 21.40
CA LEU A 74 -0.95 -12.25 20.44
C LEU A 74 -1.48 -10.99 21.12
N LEU A 75 -2.46 -11.11 22.00
CA LEU A 75 -3.05 -9.92 22.65
C LEU A 75 -2.06 -9.21 23.57
N THR A 76 -1.04 -9.92 24.06
CA THR A 76 0.07 -9.35 24.83
C THR A 76 0.97 -8.42 24.01
N LEU A 77 0.94 -8.51 22.68
CA LEU A 77 1.67 -7.61 21.78
C LEU A 77 0.91 -6.31 21.49
N LEU A 78 -0.40 -6.30 21.78
CA LEU A 78 -1.19 -5.08 21.72
C LEU A 78 -0.78 -4.17 22.87
N LYS A 79 -0.50 -2.91 22.54
CA LYS A 79 -0.37 -1.89 23.56
C LYS A 79 -1.77 -1.54 24.06
N PRO A 80 -1.98 -1.43 25.38
CA PRO A 80 -3.17 -0.79 25.92
C PRO A 80 -3.38 0.59 25.27
N VAL A 81 -4.62 1.02 25.13
CA VAL A 81 -4.97 2.28 24.45
C VAL A 81 -4.29 3.47 25.15
N GLU A 82 -4.20 3.40 26.47
CA GLU A 82 -3.59 4.36 27.39
C GLU A 82 -2.08 4.49 27.18
N ASN A 83 -1.44 3.44 26.65
CA ASN A 83 -0.02 3.40 26.34
C ASN A 83 0.27 3.49 24.83
N SER A 84 -0.79 3.65 24.03
CA SER A 84 -0.71 3.81 22.59
C SER A 84 -0.53 5.29 22.27
N TRP A 85 0.41 5.57 21.38
CA TRP A 85 0.61 6.92 20.90
C TRP A 85 -0.66 7.39 20.20
N GLN A 86 -1.03 8.65 20.43
CA GLN A 86 -2.10 9.32 19.72
C GLN A 86 -1.47 10.21 18.66
N PRO A 87 -2.10 10.38 17.47
CA PRO A 87 -1.63 11.36 16.48
C PRO A 87 -1.40 12.74 17.08
N GLN A 88 -2.19 13.10 18.10
CA GLN A 88 -2.06 14.35 18.84
C GLN A 88 -0.73 14.52 19.60
N ASP A 89 -0.04 13.42 19.96
CA ASP A 89 1.25 13.47 20.65
C ASP A 89 2.35 14.11 19.77
N PHE A 90 2.13 14.17 18.45
CA PHE A 90 3.11 14.67 17.48
C PHE A 90 2.60 15.86 16.65
N LEU A 91 1.38 16.32 16.89
CA LEU A 91 0.76 17.46 16.20
C LEU A 91 0.65 18.67 17.15
N PRO A 92 0.62 19.92 16.64
CA PRO A 92 0.24 21.09 17.43
C PRO A 92 -1.18 20.94 18.03
N ASP A 93 -1.45 21.56 19.18
CA ASP A 93 -2.72 21.45 19.94
C ASP A 93 -3.95 21.98 19.14
N PRO A 94 -4.96 21.13 18.83
CA PRO A 94 -6.10 21.45 17.99
C PRO A 94 -7.31 21.95 18.80
N SER A 95 -7.12 22.65 19.92
CA SER A 95 -8.23 23.24 20.71
C SER A 95 -9.06 24.33 19.99
N SER A 96 -9.16 24.30 18.66
CA SER A 96 -10.15 25.01 17.85
C SER A 96 -11.23 24.04 17.34
N CYS A 97 -12.50 24.42 17.51
CA CYS A 97 -13.69 23.60 17.31
C CYS A 97 -13.81 22.87 15.95
N GLU A 98 -14.24 21.61 16.07
CA GLU A 98 -14.83 20.70 15.08
C GLU A 98 -13.86 19.97 14.12
N PHE A 99 -13.87 18.62 14.17
CA PHE A 99 -14.43 17.76 13.10
C PHE A 99 -13.98 16.29 13.25
N TYR A 100 -14.95 15.37 13.27
CA TYR A 100 -14.85 13.89 13.21
C TYR A 100 -15.42 13.45 11.84
N GLU A 101 -15.26 12.28 11.22
CA GLU A 101 -14.53 11.00 11.40
C GLU A 101 -14.63 10.22 10.06
N GLN A 102 -14.11 8.99 10.05
CA GLN A 102 -14.31 7.85 9.13
C GLN A 102 -13.28 7.57 8.04
N THR A 103 -12.61 6.41 8.18
CA THR A 103 -12.43 5.43 7.11
C THR A 103 -12.23 4.01 7.68
N LYS A 104 -12.90 3.01 7.09
CA LYS A 104 -12.57 1.59 7.21
C LYS A 104 -12.61 1.00 5.81
N GLU A 105 -11.50 0.40 5.37
CA GLU A 105 -11.43 -0.31 4.10
C GLU A 105 -10.74 -1.67 4.30
N HIS A 106 -11.32 -2.73 3.74
CA HIS A 106 -10.89 -4.12 3.92
C HIS A 106 -10.08 -4.59 2.71
N VAL A 107 -8.86 -5.10 2.93
CA VAL A 107 -8.11 -5.84 1.91
C VAL A 107 -8.72 -7.24 1.76
N LYS A 108 -9.21 -7.56 0.56
CA LYS A 108 -9.72 -8.90 0.24
C LYS A 108 -8.56 -9.86 0.01
N THR A 109 -8.15 -10.54 1.07
CA THR A 109 -7.39 -11.78 0.95
C THR A 109 -8.38 -12.86 0.53
N GLU A 110 -8.09 -13.65 -0.51
CA GLU A 110 -8.96 -14.69 -1.09
C GLU A 110 -9.41 -15.75 -0.04
N ASN A 111 -10.34 -15.43 0.86
CA ASN A 111 -10.95 -16.23 1.95
C ASN A 111 -10.08 -17.30 2.66
N SER A 112 -8.74 -17.19 2.58
CA SER A 112 -7.76 -18.10 3.14
C SER A 112 -6.92 -17.35 4.17
N PRO A 113 -7.27 -17.47 5.45
CA PRO A 113 -6.46 -17.03 6.58
C PRO A 113 -4.96 -17.34 6.49
N PHE A 114 -4.54 -18.47 5.92
CA PHE A 114 -3.11 -18.75 5.69
C PHE A 114 -2.49 -17.70 4.76
N MET A 115 -3.09 -17.49 3.58
CA MET A 115 -2.63 -16.51 2.61
C MET A 115 -2.72 -15.08 3.16
N GLY A 116 -3.80 -14.77 3.88
CA GLY A 116 -4.00 -13.46 4.47
C GLY A 116 -2.98 -13.11 5.55
N LEU A 117 -2.66 -14.05 6.44
CA LEU A 117 -1.66 -13.84 7.50
C LEU A 117 -0.23 -13.76 6.96
N ILE A 118 0.08 -14.51 5.90
CA ILE A 118 1.36 -14.40 5.19
C ILE A 118 1.46 -13.05 4.48
N TYR A 119 0.38 -12.61 3.83
CA TYR A 119 0.29 -11.30 3.19
C TYR A 119 0.51 -10.17 4.21
N THR A 120 -0.22 -10.18 5.33
CA THR A 120 -0.08 -9.13 6.35
C THR A 120 1.30 -9.15 7.00
N SER A 121 1.86 -10.33 7.31
CA SER A 121 3.23 -10.45 7.82
C SER A 121 4.25 -9.77 6.90
N PHE A 122 4.10 -9.96 5.58
CA PHE A 122 4.96 -9.33 4.58
C PHE A 122 4.75 -7.81 4.54
N GLN A 123 3.50 -7.35 4.51
CA GLN A 123 3.17 -5.93 4.42
C GLN A 123 3.64 -5.15 5.64
N GLU A 124 3.41 -5.65 6.86
CA GLU A 124 3.85 -4.98 8.10
C GLU A 124 5.36 -4.81 8.16
N ARG A 125 6.12 -5.80 7.67
CA ARG A 125 7.57 -5.66 7.57
C ARG A 125 7.98 -4.64 6.50
N ALA A 126 7.29 -4.63 5.36
CA ALA A 126 7.54 -3.66 4.28
C ALA A 126 7.25 -2.22 4.73
N THR A 127 6.16 -1.99 5.47
CA THR A 127 5.82 -0.68 6.04
C THR A 127 6.79 -0.30 7.15
N PHE A 128 7.20 -1.23 8.02
CA PHE A 128 8.27 -1.00 9.00
C PHE A 128 9.55 -0.48 8.34
N ILE A 129 10.02 -1.13 7.26
CA ILE A 129 11.21 -0.71 6.51
C ILE A 129 11.00 0.67 5.89
N SER A 130 9.86 0.88 5.21
CA SER A 130 9.55 2.14 4.53
C SER A 130 9.49 3.33 5.49
N HIS A 131 8.81 3.17 6.63
CA HIS A 131 8.72 4.21 7.66
C HIS A 131 10.06 4.43 8.37
N SER A 132 10.82 3.37 8.65
CA SER A 132 12.16 3.47 9.23
C SER A 132 13.12 4.24 8.31
N ASN A 133 13.11 3.94 7.01
CA ASN A 133 13.93 4.63 6.02
C ASN A 133 13.52 6.10 5.91
N THR A 134 12.22 6.38 5.85
CA THR A 134 11.69 7.75 5.83
C THR A 134 12.08 8.54 7.08
N ALA A 135 12.03 7.92 8.27
CA ALA A 135 12.48 8.54 9.51
C ALA A 135 13.97 8.94 9.46
N ARG A 136 14.83 8.08 8.88
CA ARG A 136 16.25 8.41 8.67
C ARG A 136 16.42 9.57 7.69
N HIS A 137 15.64 9.62 6.61
CA HIS A 137 15.68 10.75 5.67
C HIS A 137 15.28 12.05 6.37
N ALA A 138 14.16 12.07 7.08
CA ALA A 138 13.70 13.23 7.85
C ALA A 138 14.79 13.74 8.80
N ARG A 139 15.42 12.84 9.57
CA ARG A 139 16.53 13.18 10.47
C ARG A 139 17.73 13.76 9.72
N ARG A 140 18.13 13.17 8.58
CA ARG A 140 19.24 13.68 7.75
C ARG A 140 18.96 15.08 7.18
N HIS A 141 17.69 15.39 6.94
CA HIS A 141 17.24 16.72 6.49
C HIS A 141 16.98 17.70 7.64
N GLY A 142 17.29 17.32 8.89
CA GLY A 142 17.15 18.18 10.07
C GLY A 142 15.77 18.21 10.71
N ASP A 143 14.79 17.47 10.17
CA ASP A 143 13.44 17.39 10.74
C ASP A 143 13.34 16.24 11.74
N LEU A 144 13.67 16.55 13.00
CA LEU A 144 13.62 15.58 14.09
C LEU A 144 12.18 15.17 14.46
N LYS A 145 11.20 16.07 14.28
CA LYS A 145 9.79 15.77 14.61
C LYS A 145 9.20 14.79 13.61
N LEU A 146 9.40 15.04 12.31
CA LEU A 146 8.98 14.10 11.27
C LEU A 146 9.70 12.76 11.42
N ALA A 147 10.98 12.77 11.78
CA ALA A 147 11.71 11.54 12.09
C ALA A 147 11.09 10.77 13.26
N GLN A 148 10.65 11.47 14.31
CA GLN A 148 9.97 10.86 15.45
C GLN A 148 8.61 10.27 15.06
N ILE A 149 7.80 11.00 14.27
CA ILE A 149 6.50 10.50 13.76
C ILE A 149 6.71 9.20 12.98
N CYS A 150 7.58 9.21 11.97
CA CYS A 150 7.84 8.03 11.16
C CYS A 150 8.41 6.87 11.99
N GLY A 151 9.27 7.16 12.97
CA GLY A 151 9.82 6.15 13.88
C GLY A 151 8.76 5.52 14.80
N THR A 152 7.82 6.31 15.30
CA THR A 152 6.72 5.82 16.13
C THR A 152 5.78 4.91 15.34
N ILE A 153 5.44 5.30 14.10
CA ILE A 153 4.64 4.45 13.20
C ILE A 153 5.39 3.14 12.95
N ALA A 154 6.67 3.19 12.58
CA ALA A 154 7.48 1.99 12.36
C ALA A 154 7.51 1.06 13.59
N ALA A 155 7.56 1.62 14.81
CA ALA A 155 7.49 0.82 16.04
C ALA A 155 6.11 0.16 16.26
N GLY A 156 5.03 0.74 15.70
CA GLY A 156 3.74 0.09 15.56
C GLY A 156 3.81 -1.12 14.64
N GLU A 157 4.26 -0.92 13.41
CA GLU A 157 4.33 -1.96 12.38
C GLU A 157 5.20 -3.14 12.81
N LYS A 158 6.29 -2.88 13.54
CA LYS A 158 7.12 -3.96 14.08
C LYS A 158 6.39 -4.87 15.08
N ARG A 159 5.44 -4.33 15.85
CA ARG A 159 4.61 -5.15 16.77
C ARG A 159 3.57 -5.93 15.99
N HIS A 160 2.96 -5.33 14.98
CA HIS A 160 2.03 -6.03 14.09
C HIS A 160 2.72 -7.16 13.34
N GLU A 161 3.91 -6.92 12.79
CA GLU A 161 4.78 -7.92 12.18
C GLU A 161 5.02 -9.09 13.14
N ALA A 162 5.43 -8.80 14.38
CA ALA A 162 5.67 -9.83 15.39
C ALA A 162 4.40 -10.66 15.67
N ALA A 163 3.23 -10.01 15.78
CA ALA A 163 1.97 -10.70 15.99
C ALA A 163 1.64 -11.64 14.81
N TYR A 164 1.60 -11.13 13.58
CA TYR A 164 1.25 -11.95 12.41
C TYR A 164 2.26 -13.05 12.14
N THR A 165 3.56 -12.77 12.24
CA THR A 165 4.60 -13.79 12.03
C THR A 165 4.52 -14.90 13.07
N ASN A 166 4.14 -14.60 14.32
CA ASN A 166 3.90 -15.62 15.35
C ASN A 166 2.68 -16.49 15.04
N VAL A 167 1.61 -15.93 14.49
CA VAL A 167 0.46 -16.75 14.05
C VAL A 167 0.88 -17.71 12.95
N VAL A 168 1.59 -17.22 11.93
CA VAL A 168 2.05 -18.06 10.82
C VAL A 168 3.04 -19.13 11.29
N ASP A 169 3.92 -18.79 12.23
CA ASP A 169 4.81 -19.76 12.90
C ASP A 169 4.00 -20.91 13.52
N LYS A 170 2.92 -20.58 14.21
CA LYS A 170 2.02 -21.58 14.79
C LYS A 170 1.27 -22.38 13.73
N LEU A 171 0.93 -21.79 12.60
CA LEU A 171 0.33 -22.51 11.47
C LEU A 171 1.33 -23.50 10.84
N PHE A 172 2.62 -23.16 10.77
CA PHE A 172 3.66 -24.10 10.33
C PHE A 172 3.83 -25.28 11.30
N GLU A 173 3.63 -25.08 12.61
CA GLU A 173 3.65 -26.19 13.58
C GLU A 173 2.45 -27.14 13.41
N LEU A 174 1.28 -26.63 13.01
CA LEU A 174 0.04 -27.39 12.96
C LEU A 174 -0.20 -28.06 11.60
N ASP A 175 0.08 -27.36 10.50
CA ASP A 175 -0.09 -27.85 9.14
C ASP A 175 1.03 -27.28 8.24
N PRO A 176 2.26 -27.83 8.35
CA PRO A 176 3.43 -27.34 7.63
C PRO A 176 3.27 -27.43 6.11
N ASP A 177 2.56 -28.45 5.62
CA ASP A 177 2.35 -28.68 4.19
C ASP A 177 1.46 -27.59 3.59
N ALA A 178 0.32 -27.30 4.22
CA ALA A 178 -0.55 -26.25 3.73
C ALA A 178 0.04 -24.86 3.89
N ALA A 179 0.78 -24.62 4.98
CA ALA A 179 1.43 -23.33 5.22
C ALA A 179 2.49 -23.04 4.15
N VAL A 180 3.34 -24.01 3.80
CA VAL A 180 4.37 -23.80 2.77
C VAL A 180 3.76 -23.64 1.37
N ILE A 181 2.70 -24.39 1.04
CA ILE A 181 1.98 -24.25 -0.23
C ILE A 181 1.34 -22.87 -0.33
N ALA A 182 0.65 -22.40 0.72
CA ALA A 182 0.06 -21.06 0.76
C ALA A 182 1.12 -19.96 0.63
N PHE A 183 2.30 -20.14 1.24
CA PHE A 183 3.40 -19.20 1.10
C PHE A 183 3.91 -19.16 -0.35
N ALA A 184 4.13 -20.31 -0.97
CA ALA A 184 4.52 -20.38 -2.36
C ALA A 184 3.48 -19.75 -3.29
N ASP A 185 2.19 -19.97 -3.06
CA ASP A 185 1.12 -19.38 -3.86
C ASP A 185 1.06 -17.86 -3.75
N MET A 186 1.20 -17.32 -2.55
CA MET A 186 1.33 -15.87 -2.34
C MET A 186 2.53 -15.30 -3.10
N MET A 187 3.65 -16.03 -3.11
CA MET A 187 4.84 -15.60 -3.84
C MET A 187 4.71 -15.71 -5.36
N ARG A 188 3.96 -16.71 -5.87
CA ARG A 188 3.65 -16.84 -7.31
C ARG A 188 2.75 -15.69 -7.79
N LYS A 189 1.74 -15.34 -6.99
CA LYS A 189 0.85 -14.19 -7.24
C LYS A 189 1.55 -12.84 -7.11
N LYS A 190 2.73 -12.84 -6.46
CA LYS A 190 3.47 -11.67 -5.99
C LYS A 190 2.67 -10.92 -4.94
N ILE A 191 3.37 -10.46 -3.91
CA ILE A 191 2.75 -9.61 -2.89
C ILE A 191 2.42 -8.25 -3.54
N VAL A 192 1.16 -8.08 -3.91
CA VAL A 192 0.64 -6.85 -4.50
C VAL A 192 0.52 -5.78 -3.42
N MET A 193 1.05 -4.58 -3.70
CA MET A 193 0.92 -3.45 -2.77
C MET A 193 -0.55 -3.01 -2.66
N PRO A 194 -1.07 -2.73 -1.46
CA PRO A 194 -2.49 -2.35 -1.29
C PRO A 194 -2.88 -1.17 -2.20
N ALA A 195 -2.03 -0.15 -2.27
CA ALA A 195 -2.25 1.05 -3.07
C ALA A 195 -1.84 0.92 -4.56
N HIS A 196 -1.71 -0.30 -5.11
CA HIS A 196 -1.27 -0.48 -6.50
C HIS A 196 -2.23 0.12 -7.55
N LEU A 197 -3.51 0.33 -7.19
CA LEU A 197 -4.53 0.98 -8.02
C LEU A 197 -4.66 2.49 -7.77
N MET A 198 -3.69 3.08 -7.06
CA MET A 198 -3.68 4.51 -6.73
C MET A 198 -3.78 5.37 -8.00
N PHE A 199 -4.71 6.32 -7.97
CA PHE A 199 -5.02 7.21 -9.09
C PHE A 199 -5.43 8.59 -8.58
N ASP A 200 -4.89 9.65 -9.18
CA ASP A 200 -5.13 11.05 -8.79
C ASP A 200 -6.09 11.80 -9.73
N GLY A 201 -6.75 11.08 -10.65
CA GLY A 201 -7.60 11.69 -11.67
C GLY A 201 -6.87 12.03 -12.98
N ARG A 202 -5.53 11.94 -13.02
CA ARG A 202 -4.71 12.40 -14.16
C ARG A 202 -3.71 11.37 -14.64
N ASP A 203 -2.96 10.74 -13.73
CA ASP A 203 -1.88 9.83 -14.05
C ASP A 203 -2.29 8.36 -13.88
N PRO A 204 -2.53 7.61 -14.97
CA PRO A 204 -2.92 6.21 -14.89
C PRO A 204 -1.79 5.29 -14.41
N ALA A 205 -0.54 5.77 -14.34
CA ALA A 205 0.62 5.01 -13.89
C ALA A 205 1.17 5.54 -12.55
N LEU A 206 0.35 6.26 -11.78
CA LEU A 206 0.76 6.96 -10.56
C LEU A 206 1.49 6.06 -9.55
N PHE A 207 1.00 4.84 -9.33
CA PHE A 207 1.70 3.89 -8.45
C PHE A 207 3.09 3.50 -8.96
N ASN A 208 3.26 3.33 -10.28
CA ASN A 208 4.57 3.02 -10.88
C ASN A 208 5.53 4.21 -10.76
N HIS A 209 5.05 5.43 -10.94
CA HIS A 209 5.87 6.63 -10.76
C HIS A 209 6.23 6.84 -9.29
N PHE A 210 5.27 6.69 -8.37
CA PHE A 210 5.53 6.75 -6.92
C PHE A 210 6.56 5.70 -6.48
N SER A 211 6.39 4.44 -6.89
CA SER A 211 7.32 3.36 -6.53
C SER A 211 8.72 3.57 -7.11
N ALA A 212 8.84 4.16 -8.31
CA ALA A 212 10.12 4.55 -8.87
C ALA A 212 10.85 5.61 -8.01
N VAL A 213 10.12 6.64 -7.53
CA VAL A 213 10.68 7.63 -6.59
C VAL A 213 11.10 6.97 -5.28
N ALA A 214 10.24 6.14 -4.67
CA ALA A 214 10.53 5.45 -3.42
C ALA A 214 11.77 4.54 -3.54
N GLN A 215 11.89 3.82 -4.65
CA GLN A 215 13.05 2.98 -4.93
C GLN A 215 14.32 3.82 -5.12
N ARG A 216 14.27 4.91 -5.89
CA ARG A 216 15.43 5.79 -6.13
C ARG A 216 15.92 6.45 -4.85
N LEU A 217 15.02 6.85 -3.96
CA LEU A 217 15.36 7.45 -2.67
C LEU A 217 15.84 6.43 -1.64
N GLY A 218 15.67 5.12 -1.89
CA GLY A 218 15.99 4.07 -0.93
C GLY A 218 15.01 4.01 0.24
N VAL A 219 13.75 4.42 0.01
CA VAL A 219 12.66 4.28 0.99
C VAL A 219 12.17 2.83 1.00
N TYR A 220 11.87 2.28 -0.18
CA TYR A 220 11.53 0.86 -0.36
C TYR A 220 11.86 0.44 -1.79
N SER A 221 12.58 -0.67 -1.93
CA SER A 221 13.15 -1.15 -3.18
C SER A 221 12.88 -2.64 -3.41
N ALA A 222 13.21 -3.12 -4.60
CA ALA A 222 13.17 -4.56 -4.89
C ALA A 222 14.18 -5.37 -4.06
N THR A 223 15.25 -4.74 -3.56
CA THR A 223 16.16 -5.37 -2.60
C THR A 223 15.48 -5.57 -1.25
N ASP A 224 14.79 -4.55 -0.74
CA ASP A 224 14.04 -4.65 0.51
C ASP A 224 12.97 -5.75 0.41
N TYR A 225 12.30 -5.88 -0.73
CA TYR A 225 11.36 -6.97 -0.99
C TYR A 225 12.01 -8.36 -0.86
N ALA A 226 13.22 -8.53 -1.41
CA ALA A 226 13.97 -9.79 -1.29
C ALA A 226 14.43 -10.04 0.16
N ASP A 227 14.78 -8.99 0.89
CA ASP A 227 15.22 -9.07 2.29
C ASP A 227 14.05 -9.41 3.23
N VAL A 228 12.85 -8.88 2.97
CA VAL A 228 11.62 -9.29 3.66
C VAL A 228 11.36 -10.78 3.43
N LEU A 229 11.46 -11.24 2.18
CA LEU A 229 11.26 -12.64 1.84
C LEU A 229 12.27 -13.55 2.54
N GLU A 230 13.56 -13.22 2.47
CA GLU A 230 14.63 -13.97 3.14
C GLU A 230 14.41 -14.03 4.66
N PHE A 231 14.03 -12.90 5.26
CA PHE A 231 13.69 -12.85 6.67
C PHE A 231 12.54 -13.79 7.03
N LEU A 232 11.44 -13.78 6.27
CA LEU A 232 10.27 -14.64 6.56
C LEU A 232 10.61 -16.13 6.37
N VAL A 233 11.38 -16.46 5.34
CA VAL A 233 11.91 -17.82 5.12
C VAL A 233 12.73 -18.31 6.31
N GLY A 234 13.61 -17.45 6.84
CA GLY A 234 14.39 -17.75 8.03
C GLY A 234 13.55 -17.81 9.31
N ARG A 235 12.63 -16.85 9.50
CA ARG A 235 11.76 -16.75 10.69
C ARG A 235 10.88 -17.98 10.87
N TRP A 236 10.35 -18.53 9.78
CA TRP A 236 9.52 -19.73 9.78
C TRP A 236 10.31 -21.02 9.50
N LYS A 237 11.65 -20.94 9.44
CA LYS A 237 12.56 -22.07 9.25
C LYS A 237 12.17 -22.96 8.06
N VAL A 238 11.72 -22.35 6.96
CA VAL A 238 11.10 -23.05 5.83
C VAL A 238 12.03 -24.10 5.22
N GLU A 239 13.33 -23.81 5.14
CA GLU A 239 14.35 -24.75 4.62
C GLU A 239 14.43 -26.04 5.45
N GLY A 240 14.20 -25.96 6.75
CA GLY A 240 14.28 -27.09 7.67
C GLY A 240 13.01 -27.95 7.75
N LEU A 241 11.96 -27.63 6.99
CA LEU A 241 10.72 -28.40 7.00
C LEU A 241 10.92 -29.80 6.37
N ALA A 242 10.48 -30.82 7.10
CA ALA A 242 10.54 -32.23 6.71
C ALA A 242 9.14 -32.88 6.82
N GLY A 243 8.97 -34.04 6.19
CA GLY A 243 7.68 -34.76 6.19
C GLY A 243 6.59 -34.12 5.32
N LEU A 244 6.97 -33.25 4.40
CA LEU A 244 6.07 -32.59 3.45
C LEU A 244 5.64 -33.52 2.32
N SER A 245 4.48 -33.23 1.73
CA SER A 245 4.02 -33.83 0.47
C SER A 245 4.96 -33.45 -0.70
N GLU A 246 4.75 -34.07 -1.87
CA GLU A 246 5.52 -33.70 -3.07
C GLU A 246 5.33 -32.22 -3.43
N ASP A 247 4.09 -31.73 -3.35
CA ASP A 247 3.76 -30.33 -3.63
C ASP A 247 4.31 -29.39 -2.55
N GLY A 248 4.29 -29.81 -1.28
CA GLY A 248 4.93 -29.10 -0.18
C GLY A 248 6.45 -28.97 -0.37
N ASN A 249 7.13 -30.04 -0.79
CA ASN A 249 8.57 -29.98 -1.11
C ASN A 249 8.87 -29.03 -2.28
N LYS A 250 8.07 -29.09 -3.37
CA LYS A 250 8.20 -28.14 -4.50
C LYS A 250 7.97 -26.69 -4.05
N ALA A 251 6.99 -26.46 -3.16
CA ALA A 251 6.69 -25.15 -2.60
C ALA A 251 7.84 -24.62 -1.73
N ARG A 252 8.39 -25.46 -0.86
CA ARG A 252 9.57 -25.14 -0.03
C ARG A 252 10.75 -24.72 -0.90
N ASP A 253 11.13 -25.56 -1.86
CA ASP A 253 12.30 -25.33 -2.71
C ASP A 253 12.12 -24.07 -3.57
N PHE A 254 10.90 -23.85 -4.08
CA PHE A 254 10.54 -22.62 -4.80
C PHE A 254 10.77 -21.38 -3.92
N VAL A 255 10.19 -21.33 -2.73
CA VAL A 255 10.26 -20.17 -1.85
C VAL A 255 11.70 -19.89 -1.38
N CYS A 256 12.46 -20.92 -1.00
CA CYS A 256 13.84 -20.76 -0.52
C CYS A 256 14.77 -20.19 -1.62
N CYS A 257 14.48 -20.47 -2.90
CA CYS A 257 15.28 -19.98 -4.01
C CYS A 257 14.91 -18.56 -4.49
N LEU A 258 13.80 -17.98 -4.02
CA LEU A 258 13.27 -16.74 -4.58
C LEU A 258 14.07 -15.49 -4.19
N ALA A 259 14.51 -15.36 -2.94
CA ALA A 259 15.23 -14.16 -2.50
C ALA A 259 16.54 -13.93 -3.29
N PRO A 260 17.43 -14.95 -3.46
CA PRO A 260 18.61 -14.80 -4.33
C PRO A 260 18.24 -14.49 -5.79
N ARG A 261 17.13 -15.03 -6.29
CA ARG A 261 16.65 -14.78 -7.66
C ARG A 261 16.21 -13.32 -7.84
N TYR A 262 15.49 -12.75 -6.88
CA TYR A 262 15.07 -11.35 -6.93
C TYR A 262 16.26 -10.39 -6.82
N ARG A 263 17.25 -10.68 -5.97
CA ARG A 263 18.50 -9.90 -5.90
C ARG A 263 19.22 -9.85 -7.24
N LYS A 264 19.44 -10.99 -7.89
CA LYS A 264 20.06 -11.06 -9.23
C LYS A 264 19.25 -10.30 -10.28
N LEU A 265 17.92 -10.34 -10.20
CA LEU A 265 17.06 -9.60 -11.13
C LEU A 265 17.19 -8.09 -10.92
N GLU A 266 17.23 -7.64 -9.67
CA GLU A 266 17.37 -6.22 -9.33
C GLU A 266 18.77 -5.69 -9.68
N GLU A 267 19.84 -6.45 -9.45
CA GLU A 267 21.19 -6.07 -9.89
C GLU A 267 21.25 -5.79 -11.40
N ARG A 268 20.63 -6.67 -12.21
CA ARG A 268 20.51 -6.49 -13.66
C ARG A 268 19.64 -5.30 -14.02
N ALA A 269 18.57 -5.05 -13.27
CA ALA A 269 17.69 -3.92 -13.49
C ALA A 269 18.40 -2.60 -13.16
N ARG A 270 19.15 -2.54 -12.07
CA ARG A 270 19.96 -1.38 -11.66
C ARG A 270 20.98 -1.00 -12.73
N GLY A 271 21.75 -1.95 -13.24
CA GLY A 271 22.72 -1.68 -14.31
C GLY A 271 22.09 -1.03 -15.55
N ARG A 272 20.87 -1.44 -15.93
CA ARG A 272 20.12 -0.80 -17.03
C ARG A 272 19.59 0.59 -16.70
N ARG A 273 19.28 0.86 -15.42
CA ARG A 273 18.81 2.18 -14.97
C ARG A 273 19.93 3.21 -14.94
N GLU A 274 21.13 2.80 -14.53
CA GLU A 274 22.32 3.68 -14.48
C GLU A 274 22.74 4.18 -15.86
N THR A 275 22.52 3.38 -16.91
CA THR A 275 22.81 3.75 -18.30
C THR A 275 21.71 4.58 -18.97
N ARG A 276 20.52 4.68 -18.36
CA ARG A 276 19.38 5.41 -18.93
C ARG A 276 19.42 6.88 -18.52
N GLU A 277 18.93 7.74 -19.40
CA GLU A 277 18.73 9.15 -19.07
C GLU A 277 17.77 9.33 -17.89
N LYS A 278 18.08 10.32 -17.06
CA LYS A 278 17.27 10.69 -15.91
C LYS A 278 15.94 11.25 -16.39
N ARG A 279 14.84 10.54 -16.10
CA ARG A 279 13.49 10.98 -16.45
C ARG A 279 12.87 11.74 -15.28
N THR A 280 12.12 12.80 -15.59
CA THR A 280 11.28 13.50 -14.62
C THR A 280 9.80 13.26 -14.93
N VAL A 281 8.97 13.27 -13.88
CA VAL A 281 7.51 13.17 -13.95
C VAL A 281 6.91 14.22 -13.03
N ARG A 282 5.76 14.79 -13.40
CA ARG A 282 5.01 15.74 -12.57
C ARG A 282 4.07 15.00 -11.64
N PHE A 283 4.06 15.38 -10.38
CA PHE A 283 3.15 14.83 -9.38
C PHE A 283 2.16 15.89 -8.90
N SER A 284 0.86 15.60 -9.00
CA SER A 284 -0.20 16.51 -8.54
C SER A 284 -0.09 16.82 -7.05
N TRP A 285 0.37 15.86 -6.24
CA TRP A 285 0.57 15.98 -4.79
C TRP A 285 1.57 17.07 -4.37
N VAL A 286 2.45 17.49 -5.29
CA VAL A 286 3.43 18.55 -5.07
C VAL A 286 3.21 19.70 -6.03
N PHE A 287 1.95 20.01 -6.35
CA PHE A 287 1.54 21.12 -7.21
C PHE A 287 2.13 21.02 -8.63
N ASP A 288 2.08 19.82 -9.21
CA ASP A 288 2.58 19.50 -10.55
C ASP A 288 4.09 19.80 -10.74
N ARG A 289 4.86 19.90 -9.64
CA ARG A 289 6.33 19.98 -9.68
C ARG A 289 6.94 18.68 -10.20
N GLU A 290 8.05 18.82 -10.90
CA GLU A 290 8.77 17.70 -11.50
C GLU A 290 9.68 17.01 -10.48
N VAL A 291 9.59 15.68 -10.44
CA VAL A 291 10.41 14.81 -9.59
C VAL A 291 11.07 13.76 -10.47
N GLN A 292 12.34 13.48 -10.20
CA GLN A 292 13.07 12.43 -10.92
C GLN A 292 12.53 11.04 -10.52
N VAL A 293 12.29 10.20 -11.53
CA VAL A 293 11.87 8.79 -11.41
C VAL A 293 12.92 7.84 -11.95
#